data_AF-A0A4R6GI30-F1
#
_entry.id   AF-A0A4R6GI30-F1
#
_cell.length_a   1.000
_cell.length_b   1.000
_cell.length_c   1.000
_cell.angle_alpha   90.00
_cell.angle_beta   90.00
_cell.angle_gamma   90.00
#
_symmetry.space_group_name_H-M   'P 1'
#
loop_
_entity.id
_entity.type
_entity.pdbx_description
1 polymer ?
#
loop_
_entity_poly.entity_id
_entity_poly.type
_entity_poly.pdbx_seq_one_letter_code
_entity_poly.pdbx_strand_id
1 'polypeptide(L)'
;MTTKIPSALKWLATKRARLAGELKKAELALWRVEITQQEIDMLKADLKSIDQTIRLHEIAINPENISSIGTQTATRKFKHGAITKAIYAALSRAGNEALTTTQITAAVAKKGANLDQIELMNLRFAVRKLLRAKYAEGKVERLHTAKTSLEGRWRLKNWNAIENIGRPKRKT
;
A
#
# COMPACT_ATOMS: atom_id res chain seq x y z
N MET A 1 -8.51 -12.63 -55.35
CA MET A 1 -9.23 -11.33 -55.41
C MET A 1 -9.52 -10.88 -54.00
N THR A 2 -8.89 -9.80 -53.54
CA THR A 2 -9.13 -9.21 -52.20
C THR A 2 -10.27 -8.22 -52.29
N THR A 3 -11.42 -8.57 -51.73
CA THR A 3 -12.58 -7.67 -51.62
C THR A 3 -12.21 -6.50 -50.72
N LYS A 4 -12.09 -5.30 -51.30
CA LYS A 4 -11.82 -4.06 -50.54
C LYS A 4 -13.02 -3.78 -49.64
N ILE A 5 -12.84 -3.92 -48.34
CA ILE A 5 -13.86 -3.55 -47.34
C ILE A 5 -13.96 -2.02 -47.32
N PRO A 6 -15.16 -1.43 -47.53
CA PRO A 6 -15.40 -0.01 -47.38
C PRO A 6 -14.91 0.51 -46.01
N SER A 7 -14.33 1.72 -45.99
CA SER A 7 -13.79 2.33 -44.77
C SER A 7 -14.81 2.42 -43.62
N ALA A 8 -16.08 2.68 -43.93
CA ALA A 8 -17.17 2.70 -42.96
C ALA A 8 -17.38 1.34 -42.27
N LEU A 9 -17.35 0.23 -43.02
CA LEU A 9 -17.47 -1.11 -42.46
C LEU A 9 -16.26 -1.49 -41.60
N LYS A 10 -15.05 -1.07 -42.00
CA LYS A 10 -13.84 -1.24 -41.17
C LYS A 10 -13.94 -0.48 -39.85
N TRP A 11 -14.49 0.74 -39.86
CA TRP A 11 -14.71 1.53 -38.65
C TRP A 11 -15.72 0.85 -37.72
N LEU A 12 -16.87 0.40 -38.26
CA LEU A 12 -17.89 -0.31 -37.50
C LEU A 12 -17.36 -1.59 -36.86
N ALA A 13 -16.60 -2.40 -37.61
CA ALA A 13 -15.96 -3.60 -37.10
C ALA A 13 -14.99 -3.27 -35.94
N THR A 14 -14.20 -2.20 -36.08
CA THR A 14 -13.28 -1.75 -35.04
C THR A 14 -14.02 -1.28 -33.78
N LYS A 15 -15.10 -0.51 -33.95
CA LYS A 15 -15.92 -0.02 -32.84
C LYS A 15 -16.60 -1.17 -32.10
N ARG A 16 -17.18 -2.14 -32.83
CA ARG A 16 -17.75 -3.37 -32.24
C ARG A 16 -16.71 -4.14 -31.44
N ALA A 17 -15.51 -4.34 -31.99
CA ALA A 17 -14.44 -5.06 -31.29
C ALA A 17 -14.04 -4.37 -29.98
N ARG A 18 -13.96 -3.03 -29.96
CA ARG A 18 -13.71 -2.25 -28.73
C ARG A 18 -14.83 -2.42 -27.71
N LEU A 19 -16.08 -2.27 -28.12
CA LEU A 19 -17.25 -2.43 -27.25
C LEU A 19 -17.34 -3.85 -26.68
N ALA A 20 -17.08 -4.88 -27.49
CA ALA A 20 -17.05 -6.26 -27.02
C ALA A 20 -15.93 -6.48 -25.97
N GLY A 21 -14.77 -5.84 -26.15
CA GLY A 21 -13.69 -5.86 -25.17
C GLY A 21 -14.05 -5.15 -23.86
N GLU A 22 -14.76 -4.03 -23.93
CA GLU A 22 -15.27 -3.31 -22.75
C GLU A 22 -16.34 -4.11 -22.02
N LEU A 23 -17.28 -4.72 -22.75
CA LEU A 23 -18.32 -5.59 -22.19
C LEU A 23 -17.70 -6.77 -21.44
N LYS A 24 -16.74 -7.46 -22.06
CA LYS A 24 -16.04 -8.59 -21.41
C LYS A 24 -15.33 -8.18 -20.12
N LYS A 25 -14.76 -6.96 -20.07
CA LYS A 25 -14.15 -6.44 -18.83
C LYS A 25 -15.19 -6.20 -17.75
N ALA A 26 -16.34 -5.63 -18.11
CA ALA A 26 -17.43 -5.39 -17.17
C ALA A 26 -18.01 -6.71 -16.62
N GLU A 27 -18.22 -7.71 -17.47
CA GLU A 27 -18.68 -9.06 -17.07
C GLU A 27 -17.71 -9.72 -16.07
N LEU A 28 -16.41 -9.66 -16.34
CA LEU A 28 -15.40 -10.19 -15.43
C LEU A 28 -15.37 -9.46 -14.09
N ALA A 29 -15.61 -8.14 -14.09
CA ALA A 29 -15.71 -7.38 -12.85
C ALA A 29 -16.94 -7.78 -12.04
N LEU A 30 -18.09 -7.97 -12.70
CA LEU A 30 -19.31 -8.44 -12.06
C LEU A 30 -19.12 -9.82 -11.42
N TRP A 31 -18.54 -10.76 -12.16
CA TRP A 31 -18.25 -12.10 -11.66
C TRP A 31 -17.36 -12.10 -10.42
N ARG A 32 -16.35 -11.22 -10.36
CA ARG A 32 -15.49 -11.06 -9.17
C ARG A 32 -16.28 -10.55 -7.96
N VAL A 33 -17.20 -9.61 -8.18
CA VAL A 33 -18.07 -9.09 -7.13
C VAL A 33 -18.98 -10.20 -6.61
N GLU A 34 -19.57 -11.00 -7.50
CA GLU A 34 -20.43 -12.14 -7.12
C GLU A 34 -19.69 -13.18 -6.28
N ILE A 35 -18.46 -13.57 -6.67
CA ILE A 35 -17.66 -14.50 -5.87
C ILE A 35 -17.33 -13.92 -4.50
N THR A 36 -16.88 -12.66 -4.46
CA THR A 36 -16.55 -12.00 -3.18
C THR A 36 -17.79 -11.93 -2.28
N GLN A 37 -18.97 -11.71 -2.87
CA GLN A 37 -20.22 -11.69 -2.14
C GLN A 37 -20.56 -13.06 -1.56
N GLN A 38 -20.39 -14.14 -2.34
CA GLN A 38 -20.57 -15.52 -1.85
C GLN A 38 -19.63 -15.84 -0.69
N GLU A 39 -18.36 -15.44 -0.78
CA GLU A 39 -17.38 -15.62 0.31
C GLU A 39 -17.80 -14.87 1.57
N ILE A 40 -18.29 -13.63 1.45
CA ILE A 40 -18.81 -12.84 2.57
C ILE A 40 -19.99 -13.55 3.24
N ASP A 41 -20.92 -14.10 2.44
CA ASP A 41 -22.11 -14.74 2.96
C ASP A 41 -21.77 -16.07 3.66
N MET A 42 -20.81 -16.83 3.15
CA MET A 42 -20.25 -18.00 3.83
C MET A 42 -19.61 -17.61 5.18
N LEU A 43 -18.74 -16.60 5.21
CA LEU A 43 -18.09 -16.15 6.45
C LEU A 43 -19.11 -15.67 7.49
N LYS A 44 -20.20 -15.03 7.07
CA LYS A 44 -21.30 -14.65 7.98
C LYS A 44 -22.03 -15.87 8.54
N ALA A 45 -22.27 -16.89 7.72
CA ALA A 45 -22.91 -18.12 8.16
C ALA A 45 -22.04 -18.85 9.20
N ASP A 46 -20.74 -18.95 8.94
CA ASP A 46 -19.76 -19.53 9.85
C ASP A 46 -19.68 -18.74 11.15
N LEU A 47 -19.60 -17.41 11.08
CA LEU A 47 -19.58 -16.54 12.25
C LEU A 47 -20.83 -16.75 13.13
N LYS A 48 -22.02 -16.81 12.51
CA LYS A 48 -23.28 -17.08 13.22
C LYS A 48 -23.29 -18.46 13.88
N SER A 49 -22.73 -19.47 13.23
CA SER A 49 -22.60 -20.83 13.80
C SER A 49 -21.68 -20.83 15.03
N ILE A 50 -20.56 -20.13 14.95
CA ILE A 50 -19.62 -19.96 16.07
C ILE A 50 -20.28 -19.20 17.22
N ASP A 51 -20.98 -18.09 16.95
CA ASP A 51 -21.69 -17.30 17.96
C ASP A 51 -22.73 -18.14 18.70
N GLN A 52 -23.46 -19.00 17.97
CA GLN A 52 -24.41 -19.93 18.58
C GLN A 52 -23.71 -20.95 19.49
N THR A 53 -22.56 -21.47 19.06
CA THR A 53 -21.77 -22.43 19.84
C THR A 53 -21.20 -21.79 21.11
N ILE A 54 -20.72 -20.55 21.04
CA ILE A 54 -20.23 -19.79 22.21
C ILE A 54 -21.34 -19.62 23.25
N ARG A 55 -22.57 -19.35 22.81
CA ARG A 55 -23.73 -19.17 23.71
C ARG A 55 -24.15 -20.46 24.43
N LEU A 56 -23.82 -21.63 23.88
CA LEU A 56 -24.11 -22.92 24.52
C LEU A 56 -23.09 -23.28 25.60
N HIS A 57 -21.98 -22.55 25.68
CA HIS A 57 -20.93 -22.80 26.66
C HIS A 57 -21.38 -22.34 28.07
N GLU A 58 -20.99 -23.08 29.11
CA GLU A 58 -21.39 -22.83 30.51
C GLU A 58 -20.94 -21.46 31.03
N ILE A 59 -19.84 -20.94 30.48
CA ILE A 59 -19.36 -19.58 30.74
C ILE A 59 -20.16 -18.62 29.86
N ALA A 60 -20.97 -17.76 30.48
CA ALA A 60 -21.77 -16.75 29.80
C ALA A 60 -20.89 -15.67 29.14
N ILE A 61 -20.42 -15.95 27.91
CA ILE A 61 -19.71 -15.00 27.07
C ILE A 61 -20.70 -14.45 26.04
N ASN A 62 -20.93 -13.13 26.03
CA ASN A 62 -21.66 -12.50 24.94
C ASN A 62 -20.74 -12.36 23.71
N PRO A 63 -21.03 -13.01 22.56
CA PRO A 63 -20.19 -12.92 21.37
C PRO A 63 -20.00 -11.49 20.84
N GLU A 64 -20.98 -10.60 21.06
CA GLU A 64 -20.92 -9.21 20.62
C GLU A 64 -19.81 -8.40 21.32
N ASN A 65 -19.33 -8.87 22.48
CA ASN A 65 -18.21 -8.25 23.20
C ASN A 65 -16.85 -8.68 22.64
N ILE A 66 -16.80 -9.66 21.75
CA ILE A 66 -15.56 -10.15 21.14
C ILE A 66 -15.22 -9.25 19.94
N SER A 67 -14.26 -8.33 20.13
CA SER A 67 -13.81 -7.45 19.05
C SER A 67 -13.17 -8.22 17.90
N SER A 68 -13.40 -7.79 16.66
CA SER A 68 -12.75 -8.38 15.49
C SER A 68 -11.22 -8.22 15.57
N ILE A 69 -10.50 -9.31 15.30
CA ILE A 69 -9.04 -9.29 15.17
C ILE A 69 -8.72 -9.04 13.71
N GLY A 70 -8.04 -7.92 13.42
CA GLY A 70 -7.57 -7.65 12.06
C GLY A 70 -6.54 -8.69 11.63
N THR A 71 -6.87 -9.49 10.62
CA THR A 71 -5.91 -10.41 9.99
C THR A 71 -4.77 -9.59 9.38
N GLN A 72 -3.52 -10.07 9.48
CA GLN A 72 -2.39 -9.42 8.81
C GLN A 72 -2.48 -9.65 7.29
N THR A 73 -3.38 -8.92 6.62
CA THR A 73 -3.64 -9.07 5.17
C THR A 73 -2.48 -8.57 4.31
N ALA A 74 -1.60 -7.73 4.87
CA ALA A 74 -0.46 -7.21 4.13
C ALA A 74 0.67 -8.24 4.09
N THR A 75 0.70 -9.07 3.04
CA THR A 75 1.93 -9.74 2.61
C THR A 75 3.00 -8.66 2.50
N ARG A 76 4.06 -8.75 3.31
CA ARG A 76 5.07 -7.68 3.41
C ARG A 76 5.75 -7.49 2.05
N LYS A 77 5.27 -6.54 1.23
CA LYS A 77 5.88 -6.18 -0.07
C LYS A 77 7.31 -5.67 0.05
N PHE A 78 7.67 -5.20 1.25
CA PHE A 78 9.02 -4.77 1.59
C PHE A 78 9.62 -5.70 2.64
N LYS A 79 10.84 -6.18 2.39
CA LYS A 79 11.65 -6.85 3.42
C LYS A 79 11.84 -5.93 4.63
N HIS A 80 12.02 -6.51 5.80
CA HIS A 80 12.26 -5.75 7.03
C HIS A 80 13.41 -4.74 6.84
N GLY A 81 13.15 -3.46 7.16
CA GLY A 81 14.12 -2.38 7.04
C GLY A 81 14.41 -1.89 5.61
N ALA A 82 13.80 -2.48 4.57
CA ALA A 82 14.02 -2.06 3.18
C ALA A 82 13.58 -0.61 2.93
N ILE A 83 12.44 -0.21 3.50
CA ILE A 83 11.93 1.17 3.41
C ILE A 83 12.93 2.14 4.04
N THR A 84 13.42 1.85 5.24
CA THR A 84 14.42 2.68 5.93
C THR A 84 15.69 2.84 5.11
N LYS A 85 16.23 1.74 4.56
CA LYS A 85 17.41 1.77 3.67
C LYS A 85 17.14 2.59 2.40
N ALA A 86 15.94 2.47 1.83
CA ALA A 86 15.54 3.22 0.65
C ALA A 86 15.41 4.73 0.93
N ILE A 87 14.88 5.12 2.09
CA ILE A 87 14.83 6.52 2.55
C ILE A 87 16.24 7.09 2.68
N TYR A 88 17.14 6.39 3.38
CA TYR A 88 18.53 6.85 3.52
C TYR A 88 19.23 6.94 2.16
N ALA A 89 19.04 5.95 1.28
CA ALA A 89 19.62 6.00 -0.06
C ALA A 89 19.06 7.16 -0.92
N ALA A 90 17.79 7.54 -0.72
CA ALA A 90 17.17 8.66 -1.42
C ALA A 90 17.71 10.00 -0.90
N LEU A 91 17.69 10.20 0.43
CA LEU A 91 18.26 11.38 1.05
C LEU A 91 19.76 11.49 0.78
N SER A 92 20.45 10.35 0.73
CA SER A 92 21.89 10.36 0.51
C SER A 92 22.25 10.76 -0.91
N ARG A 93 21.50 10.31 -1.90
CA ARG A 93 21.67 10.78 -3.28
C ARG A 93 21.40 12.27 -3.46
N ALA A 94 20.60 12.89 -2.60
CA ALA A 94 20.34 14.33 -2.62
C ALA A 94 21.41 15.15 -1.88
N GLY A 95 22.30 14.52 -1.11
CA GLY A 95 23.35 15.20 -0.36
C GLY A 95 22.78 16.23 0.64
N ASN A 96 23.08 17.50 0.41
CA ASN A 96 22.63 18.62 1.25
C ASN A 96 21.26 19.19 0.87
N GLU A 97 20.68 18.74 -0.25
CA GLU A 97 19.37 19.22 -0.69
C GLU A 97 18.23 18.58 0.09
N ALA A 98 17.18 19.36 0.32
CA ALA A 98 16.00 18.91 1.03
C ALA A 98 15.05 18.18 0.08
N LEU A 99 14.71 16.93 0.38
CA LEU A 99 13.69 16.17 -0.36
C LEU A 99 12.32 16.28 0.28
N THR A 100 11.28 16.36 -0.55
CA THR A 100 9.90 16.27 -0.08
C THR A 100 9.52 14.84 0.26
N THR A 101 8.53 14.68 1.13
CA THR A 101 7.97 13.36 1.50
C THR A 101 7.49 12.60 0.26
N THR A 102 6.91 13.31 -0.72
CA THR A 102 6.42 12.73 -1.98
C THR A 102 7.58 12.23 -2.85
N GLN A 103 8.66 13.01 -2.97
CA GLN A 103 9.88 12.58 -3.68
C GLN A 103 10.53 11.36 -3.03
N ILE A 104 10.63 11.34 -1.69
CA ILE A 104 11.16 10.19 -0.95
C ILE A 104 10.26 8.97 -1.17
N THR A 105 8.94 9.13 -1.10
CA THR A 105 7.99 8.04 -1.34
C THR A 105 8.13 7.47 -2.75
N ALA A 106 8.23 8.34 -3.77
CA ALA A 106 8.46 7.92 -5.15
C ALA A 106 9.79 7.17 -5.33
N ALA A 107 10.86 7.63 -4.67
CA ALA A 107 12.16 6.95 -4.69
C ALA A 107 12.13 5.58 -4.00
N VAL A 108 11.34 5.42 -2.93
CA VAL A 108 11.12 4.13 -2.26
C VAL A 108 10.24 3.22 -3.11
N ALA A 109 9.18 3.75 -3.72
CA ALA A 109 8.27 3.01 -4.59
C ALA A 109 9.02 2.44 -5.81
N LYS A 110 9.94 3.20 -6.42
CA LYS A 110 10.81 2.73 -7.50
C LYS A 110 11.68 1.51 -7.13
N LYS A 111 11.97 1.30 -5.84
CA LYS A 111 12.71 0.14 -5.32
C LYS A 111 11.80 -1.03 -4.91
N GLY A 112 10.49 -0.79 -4.81
CA GLY A 112 9.48 -1.79 -4.49
C GLY A 112 8.81 -2.35 -5.74
N ALA A 113 8.03 -3.42 -5.57
CA ALA A 113 7.18 -3.96 -6.62
C ALA A 113 6.11 -2.94 -7.05
N ASN A 114 5.42 -3.19 -8.18
CA ASN A 114 4.30 -2.38 -8.64
C ASN A 114 3.25 -2.22 -7.51
N LEU A 115 3.09 -0.97 -7.05
CA LEU A 115 2.15 -0.60 -6.00
C LEU A 115 0.90 0.00 -6.61
N ASP A 116 -0.27 -0.42 -6.11
CA ASP A 116 -1.55 0.25 -6.36
C ASP A 116 -1.61 1.62 -5.63
N GLN A 117 -2.56 2.48 -6.02
CA GLN A 117 -2.85 3.76 -5.40
C GLN A 117 -3.06 3.67 -3.88
N ILE A 118 -3.81 2.67 -3.38
CA ILE A 118 -4.03 2.49 -1.93
C ILE A 118 -2.71 2.16 -1.24
N GLU A 119 -1.89 1.33 -1.88
CA GLU A 119 -0.60 0.91 -1.34
C GLU A 119 0.43 2.05 -1.36
N LEU A 120 0.40 2.91 -2.38
CA LEU A 120 1.20 4.13 -2.43
C LEU A 120 0.82 5.09 -1.30
N MET A 121 -0.48 5.22 -0.98
CA MET A 121 -0.93 6.01 0.17
C MET A 121 -0.41 5.42 1.49
N ASN A 122 -0.50 4.10 1.66
CA ASN A 122 0.02 3.40 2.83
C ASN A 122 1.56 3.54 2.94
N LEU A 123 2.28 3.43 1.83
CA LEU A 123 3.73 3.64 1.78
C LEU A 123 4.08 5.08 2.18
N ARG A 124 3.36 6.08 1.66
CA ARG A 124 3.55 7.48 2.02
C ARG A 124 3.37 7.68 3.53
N PHE A 125 2.33 7.07 4.12
CA PHE A 125 2.11 7.12 5.56
C PHE A 125 3.26 6.49 6.35
N ALA A 126 3.72 5.30 5.93
CA ALA A 126 4.85 4.61 6.55
C ALA A 126 6.15 5.44 6.47
N VAL A 127 6.44 6.05 5.32
CA VAL A 127 7.59 6.94 5.12
C VAL A 127 7.52 8.13 6.06
N ARG A 128 6.35 8.77 6.20
CA ARG A 128 6.16 9.88 7.16
C ARG A 128 6.42 9.47 8.60
N LYS A 129 5.86 8.32 9.01
CA LYS A 129 6.06 7.78 10.37
C LYS A 129 7.55 7.52 10.64
N LEU A 130 8.25 6.94 9.68
CA LEU A 130 9.69 6.67 9.78
C LEU A 130 10.52 7.96 9.81
N LEU A 131 10.23 8.96 8.97
CA LEU A 131 10.94 10.23 8.96
C LEU A 131 10.77 10.98 10.29
N ARG A 132 9.58 10.97 10.88
CA ARG A 132 9.34 11.52 12.23
C ARG A 132 10.17 10.80 13.29
N ALA A 133 10.20 9.47 13.26
CA ALA A 133 11.04 8.69 14.17
C ALA A 133 12.53 9.01 13.99
N LYS A 134 13.01 9.17 12.73
CA LYS A 134 14.42 9.51 12.45
C LYS A 134 14.79 10.94 12.78
N TYR A 135 13.83 11.85 12.73
CA TYR A 135 13.98 13.20 13.27
C TYR A 135 14.10 13.19 14.79
N ALA A 136 13.27 12.42 15.49
CA ALA A 136 13.38 12.25 16.94
C ALA A 136 14.73 11.60 17.35
N GLU A 137 15.25 10.67 16.52
CA GLU A 137 16.60 10.10 16.68
C GLU A 137 17.74 11.08 16.31
N GLY A 138 17.44 12.27 15.77
CA GLY A 138 18.44 13.27 15.37
C GLY A 138 19.21 12.95 14.08
N LYS A 139 18.78 11.95 13.29
CA LYS A 139 19.47 11.52 12.05
C LYS A 139 19.05 12.32 10.82
N VAL A 140 17.82 12.81 10.82
CA VAL A 140 17.22 13.59 9.73
C VAL A 140 16.79 14.94 10.30
N GLU A 141 16.97 16.00 9.54
CA GLU A 141 16.53 17.34 9.87
C GLU A 141 15.26 17.70 9.11
N ARG A 142 14.35 18.40 9.80
CA ARG A 142 13.09 18.87 9.27
C ARG A 142 13.21 20.34 8.90
N LEU A 143 13.07 20.68 7.61
CA LEU A 143 13.21 22.05 7.11
C LEU A 143 11.87 22.76 6.86
N HIS A 144 10.80 22.29 7.50
CA HIS A 144 9.47 22.88 7.39
C HIS A 144 8.85 23.04 8.77
N THR A 145 8.05 24.09 8.94
CA THR A 145 7.32 24.38 10.17
C THR A 145 6.33 23.28 10.51
N ALA A 146 6.17 23.00 11.81
CA ALA A 146 5.31 21.90 12.28
C ALA A 146 3.83 22.04 11.88
N LYS A 147 3.40 23.27 11.63
CA LYS A 147 2.00 23.67 11.36
C LYS A 147 1.51 23.34 9.94
N THR A 148 2.39 23.07 8.97
CA THR A 148 1.99 23.01 7.55
C THR A 148 2.09 21.60 6.95
N SER A 149 0.90 21.08 6.64
CA SER A 149 0.47 20.25 5.51
C SER A 149 1.23 18.95 5.15
N LEU A 150 0.62 18.22 4.22
CA LEU A 150 0.87 16.82 3.86
C LEU A 150 2.27 16.53 3.30
N GLU A 151 3.09 17.56 3.10
CA GLU A 151 4.41 17.49 2.48
C GLU A 151 5.49 18.09 3.38
N GLY A 152 6.29 17.20 3.98
CA GLY A 152 7.46 17.61 4.72
C GLY A 152 8.72 17.64 3.85
N ARG A 153 9.56 18.66 4.03
CA ARG A 153 10.93 18.73 3.53
C ARG A 153 11.92 18.20 4.57
N TRP A 154 12.79 17.29 4.12
CA TRP A 154 13.71 16.53 4.97
C TRP A 154 15.10 16.47 4.35
N ARG A 155 16.15 16.58 5.17
CA ARG A 155 17.55 16.36 4.78
C ARG A 155 18.28 15.51 5.82
N LEU A 156 19.42 14.94 5.47
CA LEU A 156 20.28 14.28 6.47
C LEU A 156 20.99 15.34 7.32
N LYS A 157 21.02 15.12 8.65
CA LYS A 157 21.64 16.08 9.58
C LYS A 157 23.18 15.99 9.54
N ASN A 158 23.71 14.76 9.45
CA ASN A 158 25.15 14.50 9.44
C ASN A 158 25.51 13.58 8.27
N TRP A 159 25.94 14.16 7.14
CA TRP A 159 26.38 13.42 5.95
C TRP A 159 27.52 12.42 6.22
N ASN A 160 28.44 12.78 7.12
CA ASN A 160 29.68 12.04 7.36
C ASN A 160 29.55 10.76 8.21
N ALA A 161 28.34 10.40 8.69
CA ALA A 161 28.16 9.29 9.64
C ALA A 161 27.56 8.00 9.01
N ILE A 162 27.42 7.93 7.69
CA ILE A 162 26.64 6.87 7.00
C ILE A 162 27.36 5.51 6.92
N GLU A 163 28.66 5.43 7.20
CA GLU A 163 29.41 4.16 7.13
C GLU A 163 28.96 3.10 8.15
N ASN A 164 28.20 3.44 9.20
CA ASN A 164 27.88 2.52 10.30
C ASN A 164 26.40 2.10 10.44
N ILE A 165 25.56 2.21 9.41
CA ILE A 165 24.16 1.75 9.46
C ILE A 165 24.08 0.22 9.27
N GLY A 166 24.72 -0.52 10.17
CA GLY A 166 24.98 -1.94 10.03
C GLY A 166 24.82 -2.79 11.30
N ARG A 167 24.13 -2.34 12.36
CA ARG A 167 23.49 -3.22 13.38
C ARG A 167 22.91 -2.39 14.54
N PRO A 168 21.65 -2.57 14.96
CA PRO A 168 21.27 -2.18 16.31
C PRO A 168 21.97 -3.12 17.31
N LYS A 169 22.78 -2.57 18.22
CA LYS A 169 23.27 -3.31 19.40
C LYS A 169 22.04 -3.76 20.19
N ARG A 170 21.85 -5.08 20.32
CA ARG A 170 20.90 -5.65 21.28
C ARG A 170 21.37 -5.19 22.67
N LYS A 171 20.48 -4.55 23.43
CA LYS A 171 20.67 -4.39 24.87
C LYS A 171 20.53 -5.79 25.46
N THR A 172 21.64 -6.35 25.94
CA THR A 172 21.67 -7.38 26.98
C THR A 172 21.22 -6.77 28.29
#